data_AF-A0A833MVM0-F1
#
_entry.id   AF-A0A833MVM0-F1
#
_cell.length_a   1.000
_cell.length_b   1.000
_cell.length_c   1.000
_cell.angle_alpha   90.00
_cell.angle_beta   90.00
_cell.angle_gamma   90.00
#
_symmetry.space_group_name_H-M   'P 1'
#
loop_
_entity.id
_entity.type
_entity.pdbx_description
1 polymer ?
#
loop_
_entity_poly.entity_id
_entity_poly.type
_entity_poly.pdbx_seq_one_letter_code
_entity_poly.pdbx_strand_id
1 'polypeptide(L)'
;MTEGERFVGSVPRKADFHDRNKRRSYELTRQVAARLIDDPGLVANGRSYLERLVRPDPAQAHAYTLWADLLNQDVGQIVRQMLEDSPKGDLLRDTQPVFTVVSPGERIEMVEVAGLQNRSWANPDRRG
;
A
#
# COMPACT_ATOMS: atom_id res chain seq x y z
N MET A 1 -11.26 8.12 18.02
CA MET A 1 -11.09 6.72 17.57
C MET A 1 -12.08 6.43 16.47
N THR A 2 -11.62 6.25 15.23
CA THR A 2 -12.45 5.98 14.04
C THR A 2 -12.93 4.53 13.99
N GLU A 3 -13.79 4.19 13.03
CA GLU A 3 -14.20 2.79 12.81
C GLU A 3 -13.00 1.95 12.34
N GLY A 4 -12.20 2.49 11.44
CA GLY A 4 -10.97 1.88 10.95
C GLY A 4 -9.95 1.62 12.04
N GLU A 5 -9.73 2.57 12.95
CA GLU A 5 -8.84 2.36 14.10
C GLU A 5 -9.33 1.23 15.01
N ARG A 6 -10.65 1.12 15.24
CA ARG A 6 -11.22 0.01 16.01
C ARG A 6 -11.06 -1.33 15.28
N PHE A 7 -11.33 -1.37 13.98
CA PHE A 7 -11.17 -2.57 13.16
C PHE A 7 -9.71 -3.04 13.13
N VAL A 8 -8.77 -2.15 12.86
CA VAL A 8 -7.33 -2.47 12.87
C VAL A 8 -6.84 -2.85 14.27
N GLY A 9 -7.48 -2.35 15.32
CA GLY A 9 -7.24 -2.76 16.70
C GLY A 9 -7.73 -4.18 17.02
N SER A 10 -8.74 -4.70 16.31
CA SER A 10 -9.29 -6.05 16.52
C SER A 10 -8.59 -7.14 15.70
N VAL A 11 -7.84 -6.76 14.66
CA VAL A 11 -7.02 -7.70 13.87
C VAL A 11 -5.76 -8.11 14.67
N PRO A 12 -5.39 -9.40 14.72
CA PRO A 12 -4.15 -9.87 15.35
C PRO A 12 -2.93 -9.08 14.87
N ARG A 13 -2.08 -8.66 15.81
CA ARG A 13 -0.86 -7.92 15.46
C ARG A 13 0.22 -8.88 15.00
N LYS A 14 0.98 -8.47 13.99
CA LYS A 14 2.26 -9.10 13.66
C LYS A 14 3.21 -8.97 14.86
N ALA A 15 3.80 -10.09 15.25
CA ALA A 15 4.64 -10.17 16.45
C ALA A 15 6.13 -10.18 16.10
N ASP A 16 6.50 -10.77 14.96
CA ASP A 16 7.90 -10.92 14.56
C ASP A 16 8.25 -9.97 13.40
N PHE A 17 9.27 -9.14 13.60
CA PHE A 17 9.80 -8.23 12.60
C PHE A 17 11.28 -8.52 12.41
N HIS A 18 11.65 -8.98 11.21
CA HIS A 18 13.05 -9.26 10.86
C HIS A 18 13.96 -8.03 10.96
N ASP A 19 13.44 -6.83 10.70
CA ASP A 19 14.19 -5.58 10.82
C ASP A 19 13.29 -4.36 11.11
N ARG A 20 13.94 -3.20 11.33
CA ARG A 20 13.25 -1.93 11.61
C ARG A 20 12.42 -1.42 10.42
N ASN A 21 12.83 -1.68 9.19
CA ASN A 21 12.09 -1.28 7.99
C ASN A 21 10.79 -2.07 7.86
N LYS A 22 10.80 -3.37 8.19
CA LYS A 22 9.60 -4.21 8.24
C LYS A 22 8.61 -3.71 9.28
N ARG A 23 9.10 -3.34 10.47
CA ARG A 23 8.26 -2.73 11.51
C ARG A 23 7.67 -1.39 11.03
N ARG A 24 8.47 -0.54 10.37
CA ARG A 24 7.99 0.74 9.83
C ARG A 24 6.94 0.55 8.73
N SER A 25 7.18 -0.38 7.81
CA SER A 25 6.24 -0.72 6.74
C SER A 25 4.92 -1.22 7.34
N TYR A 26 4.98 -2.13 8.31
CA TYR A 26 3.78 -2.62 9.01
C TYR A 26 2.97 -1.51 9.68
N GLU A 27 3.60 -0.58 10.40
CA GLU A 27 2.88 0.53 11.04
C GLU A 27 2.28 1.50 10.01
N LEU A 28 2.95 1.74 8.88
CA LEU A 28 2.37 2.48 7.76
C LEU A 28 1.15 1.75 7.17
N THR A 29 1.26 0.44 6.95
CA THR A 29 0.17 -0.40 6.46
C THR A 29 -1.03 -0.38 7.42
N ARG A 30 -0.82 -0.30 8.73
CA ARG A 30 -1.92 -0.15 9.71
C ARG A 30 -2.69 1.17 9.53
N GLN A 31 -2.00 2.27 9.23
CA GLN A 31 -2.64 3.56 8.97
C GLN A 31 -3.44 3.52 7.66
N VAL A 32 -2.85 2.94 6.62
CA VAL A 32 -3.52 2.68 5.34
C VAL A 32 -4.78 1.84 5.54
N ALA A 33 -4.66 0.74 6.29
CA ALA A 33 -5.76 -0.15 6.58
C ALA A 33 -6.90 0.54 7.33
N ALA A 34 -6.60 1.37 8.33
CA ALA A 34 -7.62 2.12 9.04
C ALA A 34 -8.37 3.06 8.10
N ARG A 35 -7.64 3.80 7.24
CA ARG A 35 -8.29 4.67 6.25
C ARG A 35 -9.13 3.89 5.23
N LEU A 36 -8.69 2.71 4.79
CA LEU A 36 -9.48 1.88 3.87
C LEU A 36 -10.84 1.49 4.49
N ILE A 37 -10.88 1.16 5.78
CA ILE A 37 -12.15 0.89 6.49
C ILE A 37 -13.00 2.15 6.58
N ASP A 38 -12.40 3.29 6.97
CA ASP A 38 -13.11 4.56 7.11
C ASP A 38 -13.61 5.11 5.76
N ASP A 39 -12.96 4.77 4.65
CA ASP A 39 -13.29 5.20 3.30
C ASP A 39 -13.04 4.06 2.28
N PRO A 40 -14.01 3.12 2.14
CA PRO A 40 -13.88 1.99 1.22
C PRO A 40 -13.82 2.41 -0.26
N GLY A 41 -14.22 3.64 -0.59
CA GLY A 41 -14.11 4.19 -1.94
C GLY A 41 -12.66 4.26 -2.44
N LEU A 42 -11.69 4.31 -1.53
CA LEU A 42 -10.26 4.32 -1.85
C LEU A 42 -9.79 3.04 -2.56
N VAL A 43 -10.51 1.91 -2.43
CA VAL A 43 -10.22 0.69 -3.19
C VAL A 43 -10.28 0.95 -4.71
N ALA A 44 -11.23 1.78 -5.16
CA ALA A 44 -11.33 2.15 -6.57
C ALA A 44 -10.10 2.92 -7.07
N ASN A 45 -9.48 3.75 -6.22
CA ASN A 45 -8.24 4.46 -6.53
C ASN A 45 -7.07 3.48 -6.70
N GLY A 46 -6.98 2.49 -5.81
CA GLY A 46 -6.00 1.40 -5.92
C GLY A 46 -6.14 0.64 -7.24
N ARG A 47 -7.36 0.24 -7.59
CA ARG A 47 -7.64 -0.44 -8.86
C ARG A 47 -7.26 0.42 -10.07
N SER A 48 -7.67 1.69 -10.08
CA SER A 48 -7.33 2.64 -11.15
C SER A 48 -5.82 2.81 -11.32
N TYR A 49 -5.06 2.84 -10.23
CA TYR A 49 -3.59 2.86 -10.33
C TYR A 49 -3.04 1.58 -10.95
N LEU A 50 -3.47 0.40 -10.49
CA LEU A 50 -2.97 -0.88 -11.01
C LEU A 50 -3.15 -0.94 -12.52
N GLU A 51 -4.34 -0.57 -13.00
CA GLU A 51 -4.65 -0.55 -14.44
C GLU A 51 -3.78 0.42 -15.23
N ARG A 52 -3.52 1.61 -14.68
CA ARG A 52 -2.82 2.68 -15.40
C ARG A 52 -1.30 2.56 -15.36
N LEU A 53 -0.75 2.08 -14.26
CA LEU A 53 0.68 2.22 -13.95
C LEU A 53 1.40 0.90 -13.71
N VAL A 54 0.68 -0.17 -13.35
CA VAL A 54 1.30 -1.48 -13.09
C VAL A 54 1.03 -2.45 -14.24
N ARG A 55 -0.21 -2.55 -14.70
CA ARG A 55 -0.65 -3.44 -15.79
C ARG A 55 0.18 -3.29 -17.08
N PRO A 56 0.59 -2.08 -17.52
CA PRO A 56 1.34 -1.94 -18.76
C PRO A 56 2.78 -2.45 -18.69
N ASP A 57 3.33 -2.70 -17.49
CA ASP A 57 4.70 -3.17 -17.30
C ASP A 57 4.73 -4.70 -17.09
N PRO A 58 5.22 -5.49 -18.06
CA PRO A 58 5.32 -6.94 -17.93
C PRO A 58 6.20 -7.40 -16.77
N ALA A 59 7.20 -6.59 -16.38
CA ALA A 59 8.05 -6.91 -15.23
C ALA A 59 7.28 -6.86 -13.90
N GLN A 60 6.13 -6.17 -13.88
CA GLN A 60 5.25 -6.04 -12.73
C GLN A 60 4.04 -6.99 -12.78
N ALA A 61 3.97 -7.91 -13.74
CA ALA A 61 2.81 -8.80 -13.92
C ALA A 61 2.43 -9.56 -12.63
N HIS A 62 3.43 -10.04 -11.88
CA HIS A 62 3.19 -10.72 -10.61
C HIS A 62 2.57 -9.79 -9.54
N ALA A 63 3.11 -8.57 -9.41
CA ALA A 63 2.56 -7.57 -8.49
C ALA A 63 1.15 -7.15 -8.91
N TYR A 64 0.91 -6.97 -10.21
CA TYR A 64 -0.41 -6.66 -10.74
C TYR A 64 -1.44 -7.73 -10.36
N THR A 65 -1.16 -9.02 -10.61
CA THR A 65 -2.08 -10.11 -10.26
C THR A 65 -2.34 -10.16 -8.76
N LEU A 66 -1.28 -10.11 -7.94
CA LEU A 66 -1.39 -10.13 -6.48
C LEU A 66 -2.32 -9.04 -5.95
N TRP A 67 -2.12 -7.80 -6.42
CA TRP A 67 -2.89 -6.65 -5.96
C TRP A 67 -4.29 -6.58 -6.56
N ALA A 68 -4.47 -6.99 -7.82
CA ALA A 68 -5.79 -7.07 -8.44
C ALA A 68 -6.68 -8.07 -7.71
N ASP A 69 -6.15 -9.26 -7.38
CA ASP A 69 -6.88 -10.29 -6.64
C ASP A 69 -7.24 -9.83 -5.21
N LEU A 70 -6.32 -9.13 -4.54
CA LEU A 70 -6.60 -8.55 -3.23
C LEU A 70 -7.69 -7.49 -3.32
N LEU A 71 -7.55 -6.51 -4.21
CA LEU A 71 -8.46 -5.38 -4.32
C LEU A 71 -9.85 -5.75 -4.84
N ASN A 72 -10.08 -6.98 -5.33
CA ASN A 72 -11.39 -7.49 -5.71
C ASN A 72 -12.23 -8.02 -4.53
N GLN A 73 -11.68 -8.03 -3.33
CA GLN A 73 -12.34 -8.51 -2.12
C GLN A 73 -13.06 -7.39 -1.37
N ASP A 74 -13.82 -7.74 -0.32
CA ASP A 74 -14.35 -6.75 0.61
C ASP A 74 -13.21 -6.09 1.41
N VAL A 75 -13.43 -4.84 1.81
CA VAL A 75 -12.41 -4.02 2.47
C VAL A 75 -11.92 -4.62 3.78
N GLY A 76 -12.78 -5.35 4.51
CA GLY A 76 -12.41 -6.06 5.72
C GLY A 76 -11.41 -7.18 5.43
N GLN A 77 -11.63 -7.98 4.38
CA GLN A 77 -10.69 -9.03 3.96
C GLN A 77 -9.38 -8.46 3.41
N ILE A 78 -9.45 -7.35 2.66
CA ILE A 78 -8.26 -6.62 2.20
C ILE A 78 -7.39 -6.27 3.41
N VAL A 79 -7.98 -5.61 4.41
CA VAL A 79 -7.26 -5.17 5.62
C VAL A 79 -6.71 -6.35 6.41
N ARG A 80 -7.48 -7.42 6.59
CA ARG A 80 -7.00 -8.62 7.30
C ARG A 80 -5.76 -9.21 6.63
N GLN A 81 -5.75 -9.34 5.31
CA GLN A 81 -4.60 -9.88 4.58
C GLN A 81 -3.40 -8.94 4.57
N MET A 82 -3.63 -7.62 4.45
CA MET A 82 -2.55 -6.62 4.54
C MET A 82 -1.88 -6.60 5.91
N LEU A 83 -2.59 -6.98 6.99
CA LEU A 83 -2.08 -6.99 8.36
C LEU A 83 -1.69 -8.37 8.88
N GLU A 84 -1.94 -9.41 8.09
CA GLU A 84 -1.69 -10.80 8.48
C GLU A 84 -0.20 -11.02 8.76
N ASP A 85 0.09 -11.74 9.85
CA ASP A 85 1.43 -12.22 10.17
C ASP A 85 1.74 -13.50 9.38
N SER A 86 1.90 -13.34 8.07
CA SER A 86 2.16 -14.42 7.13
C SER A 86 3.14 -13.98 6.05
N PRO A 87 3.80 -14.92 5.34
CA PRO A 87 4.61 -14.59 4.18
C PRO A 87 3.84 -13.82 3.10
N LYS A 88 2.54 -14.11 2.94
CA LYS A 88 1.67 -13.36 2.02
C LYS A 88 1.47 -11.92 2.49
N GLY A 89 1.18 -11.71 3.77
CA GLY A 89 1.07 -10.38 4.36
C GLY A 89 2.37 -9.59 4.22
N ASP A 90 3.52 -10.24 4.42
CA ASP A 90 4.84 -9.60 4.25
C ASP A 90 5.08 -9.20 2.79
N LEU A 91 4.75 -10.07 1.84
CA LEU A 91 4.85 -9.75 0.41
C LEU A 91 3.92 -8.58 0.03
N LEU A 92 2.70 -8.54 0.56
CA LEU A 92 1.80 -7.40 0.37
C LEU A 92 2.43 -6.13 0.94
N ARG A 93 2.98 -6.14 2.14
CA ARG A 93 3.62 -4.93 2.71
C ARG A 93 4.85 -4.48 1.94
N ASP A 94 5.61 -5.41 1.38
CA ASP A 94 6.82 -5.11 0.59
C ASP A 94 6.50 -4.54 -0.79
N THR A 95 5.42 -5.04 -1.40
CA THR A 95 4.98 -4.62 -2.73
C THR A 95 3.89 -3.56 -2.65
N GLN A 96 3.59 -3.05 -1.44
CA GLN A 96 2.53 -2.09 -1.21
C GLN A 96 2.76 -0.86 -2.08
N PRO A 97 1.83 -0.55 -2.99
CA PRO A 97 1.99 0.62 -3.82
C PRO A 97 1.99 1.88 -2.95
N VAL A 98 3.02 2.72 -3.09
CA VAL A 98 3.36 3.84 -2.16
C VAL A 98 2.23 4.88 -1.94
N PHE A 99 1.20 4.88 -2.78
CA PHE A 99 0.14 5.90 -2.84
C PHE A 99 -1.24 5.37 -2.42
N THR A 100 -1.36 4.19 -1.80
CA THR A 100 -2.66 3.54 -1.49
C THR A 100 -3.60 4.30 -0.53
N VAL A 101 -3.39 5.59 -0.24
CA VAL A 101 -4.31 6.37 0.61
C VAL A 101 -4.49 7.83 0.21
N VAL A 102 -3.76 8.35 -0.76
CA VAL A 102 -3.87 9.78 -1.08
C VAL A 102 -4.37 9.98 -2.50
N SER A 103 -5.51 10.68 -2.58
CA SER A 103 -5.96 11.27 -3.83
C SER A 103 -4.81 12.08 -4.46
N PRO A 104 -4.78 12.26 -5.79
CA PRO A 104 -3.71 13.03 -6.44
C PRO A 104 -3.44 14.41 -5.82
N GLY A 105 -4.44 15.06 -5.20
CA GLY A 105 -4.30 16.32 -4.48
C GLY A 105 -3.58 16.20 -3.14
N GLU A 106 -3.79 15.11 -2.40
CA GLU A 106 -3.16 14.87 -1.09
C GLU A 106 -1.71 14.35 -1.19
N ARG A 107 -1.26 13.95 -2.39
CA ARG A 107 0.13 13.49 -2.62
C ARG A 107 1.18 14.57 -2.41
N ILE A 108 0.83 15.84 -2.61
CA ILE A 108 1.79 16.95 -2.51
C ILE A 108 2.21 17.16 -1.04
N GLU A 109 1.29 17.04 -0.10
CA GLU A 109 1.55 17.28 1.33
C GLU A 109 2.27 16.08 2.00
N MET A 110 1.96 14.84 1.62
CA MET A 110 2.59 13.65 2.22
C MET A 110 4.05 13.45 1.83
N VAL A 111 4.46 13.92 0.65
CA VAL A 111 5.87 13.86 0.21
C VAL A 111 6.78 14.71 1.10
N GLU A 112 6.27 15.80 1.68
CA GLU A 112 7.01 16.62 2.65
C GLU A 112 7.11 15.94 4.03
N VAL A 113 6.04 15.29 4.49
CA VAL A 113 6.00 14.64 5.82
C VAL A 113 6.83 13.35 5.88
N ALA A 114 6.94 12.61 4.77
CA ALA A 114 7.63 11.31 4.76
C ALA A 114 9.17 11.40 4.64
N GLY A 115 9.73 12.58 4.38
CA GLY A 115 11.18 12.74 4.17
C GLY A 115 11.70 11.89 3.00
N LEU A 116 10.84 11.46 2.08
CA LEU A 116 11.18 10.67 0.90
C LEU A 116 11.60 11.58 -0.26
N GLN A 117 12.47 12.54 0.00
CA GLN A 117 13.36 13.05 -1.03
C GLN A 117 14.55 12.10 -1.10
N ASN A 118 14.61 11.29 -2.15
CA ASN A 118 15.80 11.01 -2.96
C ASN A 118 15.77 9.58 -3.54
N ARG A 119 15.30 9.46 -4.79
CA ARG A 119 15.99 8.72 -5.85
C ARG A 119 15.39 9.07 -7.21
N SER A 120 16.17 9.87 -7.94
CA SER A 120 16.08 10.28 -9.34
C SER A 120 15.11 9.54 -10.25
N TRP A 121 14.05 10.23 -10.65
CA TRP A 121 13.49 10.13 -12.00
C TRP A 121 13.87 11.39 -12.78
N ALA A 122 15.13 11.47 -13.18
CA ALA A 122 15.62 12.41 -14.18
C ALA A 122 16.99 11.93 -14.66
N ASN A 123 17.02 11.18 -15.76
CA ASN A 123 18.13 11.32 -16.70
C ASN A 123 17.58 11.22 -18.12
N PRO A 124 17.25 12.34 -18.78
CA PRO A 124 16.81 12.34 -20.17
C PRO A 124 17.98 12.37 -21.17
N ASP A 125 19.23 12.11 -20.76
CA ASP A 125 20.38 12.25 -21.65
C ASP A 125 21.10 10.92 -21.91
N ARG A 126 20.51 10.13 -22.81
CA ARG A 126 21.24 9.17 -23.65
C ARG A 126 20.56 9.09 -25.01
N ARG A 127 20.92 10.03 -25.88
CA ARG A 127 21.04 9.77 -27.32
C ARG A 127 22.39 10.31 -27.76
N GLY A 128 23.23 9.40 -28.25
CA GLY A 128 24.41 9.75 -29.06
C GLY A 128 24.00 10.11 -30.47
#